data_AF-A0A2V8F4S3-F1
#
_entry.id   AF-A0A2V8F4S3-F1
#
_cell.length_a   1.000
_cell.length_b   1.000
_cell.length_c   1.000
_cell.angle_alpha   90.00
_cell.angle_beta   90.00
_cell.angle_gamma   90.00
#
_symmetry.space_group_name_H-M   'P 1'
#
loop_
_entity.id
_entity.type
_entity.pdbx_description
1 polymer ?
#
loop_
_entity_poly.entity_id
_entity_poly.type
_entity_poly.pdbx_seq_one_letter_code
_entity_poly.pdbx_strand_id
1 'polypeptide(L)' 'MVSAGVPLPWQIVALGDLDGDGKTDLGWRHGQTGDVAVWLMNGSAALL' A
#
# COMPACT_ATOMS: atom_id res chain seq x y z
N MET A 1 5.05 -0.69 21.35
CA MET A 1 6.04 -0.06 20.46
C MET A 1 6.16 -0.92 19.21
N VAL A 2 6.00 -0.35 18.02
CA VAL A 2 6.27 -1.08 16.76
C VAL A 2 7.79 -1.06 16.60
N SER A 3 8.43 -2.23 16.52
CA SER A 3 9.88 -2.34 16.46
C SER A 3 10.38 -1.82 15.11
N ALA A 4 11.15 -0.72 15.13
CA ALA A 4 11.75 -0.09 13.95
C ALA A 4 12.81 -0.97 13.22
N GLY A 5 12.98 -2.23 13.60
CA GLY A 5 13.99 -3.14 13.06
C GLY A 5 13.46 -4.38 12.33
N VAL A 6 12.14 -4.61 12.30
CA VAL A 6 11.55 -5.71 11.49
C VAL A 6 10.98 -5.09 10.22
N PRO A 7 11.58 -5.30 9.04
CA PRO A 7 10.96 -4.88 7.80
C PRO A 7 9.61 -5.58 7.67
N LEU A 8 8.54 -4.81 7.53
CA LEU A 8 7.28 -5.38 7.09
C LEU A 8 7.53 -6.03 5.72
N PRO A 9 7.06 -7.27 5.49
CA PRO A 9 7.25 -7.93 4.21
C PRO A 9 6.72 -7.06 3.06
N TRP A 10 5.63 -6.34 3.30
CA TRP A 10 5.05 -5.38 2.36
C TRP A 10 5.46 -3.94 2.68
N GLN A 11 5.93 -3.24 1.65
CA GLN A 11 6.30 -1.82 1.70
C GLN A 11 5.49 -1.03 0.68
N ILE A 12 5.08 0.19 1.03
CA ILE A 12 4.48 1.12 0.08
C ILE A 12 5.57 1.59 -0.89
N VAL A 13 5.32 1.41 -2.18
CA VAL A 13 6.26 1.78 -3.26
C VAL A 13 5.64 2.75 -4.27
N ALA A 14 4.32 2.91 -4.28
CA ALA A 14 3.64 3.86 -5.14
C ALA A 14 2.40 4.45 -4.45
N LEU A 15 2.13 5.72 -4.77
CA LEU A 15 0.92 6.46 -4.42
C LEU A 15 0.45 7.17 -5.69
N GLY A 16 -0.82 7.02 -6.06
CA GLY A 16 -1.38 7.68 -7.24
C GLY A 16 -2.67 7.03 -7.70
N ASP A 17 -3.30 7.60 -8.71
CA ASP A 17 -4.45 6.99 -9.39
C ASP A 17 -3.95 5.86 -10.30
N LEU A 18 -4.02 4.62 -9.81
CA LEU A 18 -3.41 3.46 -10.46
C LEU A 18 -4.39 2.71 -11.35
N ASP A 19 -5.70 2.89 -11.16
CA ASP A 19 -6.76 2.31 -12.01
C ASP A 19 -7.53 3.33 -12.86
N GLY A 20 -7.29 4.63 -12.67
CA GLY A 20 -7.86 5.72 -13.47
C GLY A 20 -9.24 6.20 -12.99
N ASP A 21 -9.62 5.89 -11.75
CA ASP A 21 -10.92 6.28 -11.18
C ASP A 21 -10.92 7.69 -10.54
N GLY A 22 -9.77 8.37 -10.54
CA GLY A 22 -9.58 9.70 -9.97
C GLY A 22 -9.30 9.71 -8.47
N LYS A 23 -9.08 8.55 -7.83
CA LYS A 23 -8.72 8.44 -6.41
C LYS A 23 -7.25 8.06 -6.25
N THR A 24 -6.69 8.27 -5.06
CA THR A 24 -5.30 7.87 -4.77
C THR A 24 -5.27 6.46 -4.20
N ASP A 25 -4.65 5.55 -4.95
CA ASP A 25 -4.41 4.17 -4.59
C ASP A 25 -3.03 3.96 -3.93
N LEU A 26 -2.86 2.79 -3.34
CA LEU A 26 -1.61 2.36 -2.72
C LEU A 26 -1.01 1.19 -3.49
N GLY A 27 0.21 1.37 -3.98
CA GLY A 27 1.03 0.29 -4.54
C GLY A 27 1.96 -0.29 -3.47
N TRP A 28 1.93 -1.61 -3.33
CA TRP A 28 2.72 -2.37 -2.36
C TRP A 28 3.67 -3.33 -3.06
N ARG A 29 4.84 -3.52 -2.48
CA ARG A 29 5.79 -4.54 -2.94
C ARG A 29 6.26 -5.39 -1.77
N HIS A 30 6.26 -6.70 -1.98
CA HIS A 30 6.82 -7.66 -1.04
C HIS A 30 8.35 -7.68 -1.18
N GLY A 31 9.08 -7.33 -0.12
CA GLY A 31 10.53 -7.15 -0.16
C GLY A 31 11.33 -8.43 -0.48
N GLN A 32 10.81 -9.61 -0.12
CA GLN A 32 11.50 -10.90 -0.33
C GLN A 32 11.13 -11.59 -1.65
N THR A 33 9.84 -11.72 -1.97
CA THR A 33 9.37 -12.38 -3.20
C THR A 33 9.33 -11.45 -4.41
N GLY A 34 9.24 -10.13 -4.19
CA GLY A 34 9.03 -9.16 -5.25
C GLY A 34 7.58 -9.04 -5.71
N ASP A 35 6.64 -9.74 -5.08
CA ASP A 35 5.21 -9.65 -5.40
C ASP A 35 4.72 -8.21 -5.30
N VAL A 36 3.76 -7.85 -6.16
CA VAL A 36 3.17 -6.52 -6.23
C VAL A 36 1.67 -6.63 -6.01
N ALA A 37 1.14 -5.74 -5.17
CA ALA A 37 -0.28 -5.61 -4.92
C ALA A 37 -0.69 -4.15 -5.01
N VAL A 38 -1.94 -3.91 -5.42
CA VAL A 38 -2.55 -2.58 -5.43
C VAL A 38 -3.78 -2.62 -4.56
N TRP A 39 -3.92 -1.62 -3.68
CA TRP A 39 -5.16 -1.35 -2.98
C TRP A 39 -5.87 -0.18 -3.65
N LEU A 40 -6.96 -0.52 -4.34
CA LEU A 40 -7.85 0.44 -4.97
C LEU A 40 -8.72 1.09 -3.91
N MET A 41 -8.58 2.40 -3.77
CA MET A 41 -9.17 3.14 -2.66
C MET A 41 -10.55 3.65 -3.04
N ASN A 42 -11.62 2.96 -2.64
CA ASN A 42 -12.98 3.33 -3.04
C ASN A 42 -13.73 4.34 -2.14
N GLY A 43 -13.09 4.89 -1.10
CA GLY A 43 -13.76 5.62 0.00
C GLY A 43 -14.59 4.64 0.86
N SER A 44 -14.68 4.72 2.19
CA SER A 44 -14.45 5.77 3.18
C SER A 44 -13.34 5.42 4.18
N ALA A 45 -12.81 6.48 4.79
CA ALA A 45 -11.71 6.48 5.75
C ALA A 45 -11.98 5.71 7.05
N ALA A 46 -10.88 5.36 7.72
CA ALA A 46 -10.79 4.70 9.01
C ALA A 46 -11.81 5.19 10.05
N LEU A 47 -12.48 4.24 10.72
CA LEU A 47 -13.01 4.47 12.06
C LEU A 47 -11.85 4.27 13.05
N LEU A 48 -11.67 5.25 13.93
CA LEU A 48 -10.71 5.26 15.05
C LEU A 48 -10.85 4.04 15.96
#